data_AF-A0A2V6RSY1-F1
#
_entry.id   AF-A0A2V6RSY1-F1
#
_cell.length_a   1.000
_cell.length_b   1.000
_cell.length_c   1.000
_cell.angle_alpha   90.00
_cell.angle_beta   90.00
_cell.angle_gamma   90.00
#
_symmetry.space_group_name_H-M   'P 1'
#
loop_
_entity.id
_entity.type
_entity.pdbx_description
1 polymer ?
#
loop_
_entity_poly.entity_id
_entity_poly.type
_entity_poly.pdbx_seq_one_letter_code
_entity_poly.pdbx_strand_id
1 'polypeptide(L)'
;MLDSLSTRLQSIFDRLGGRGRLTEENIQEALREVRVALLEADVNFKVVRAFVDRVREKAVGQDVLRSLTPAQQVVKVVHDELVELLGGSGHRLAPASHPPTVIMLIGLQGSGKTTTAAKLARWYTKQGQHP
;
A
#
# COMPACT_ATOMS: atom_id res chain seq x y z
N MET A 1 5.38 7.11 10.11
CA MET A 1 5.76 7.56 8.74
C MET A 1 4.54 7.68 7.83
N LEU A 2 3.59 6.75 7.88
CA LEU A 2 2.32 6.83 7.13
C LEU A 2 1.17 7.47 7.94
N ASP A 3 1.44 8.02 9.12
CA ASP A 3 0.41 8.39 10.09
C ASP A 3 -0.53 9.49 9.56
N SER A 4 0.00 10.44 8.78
CA SER A 4 -0.79 11.48 8.10
C SER A 4 -1.72 10.90 7.03
N LEU A 5 -1.20 9.99 6.21
CA LEU A 5 -1.97 9.27 5.19
C LEU A 5 -3.05 8.39 5.83
N SER A 6 -2.68 7.62 6.85
CA SER A 6 -3.60 6.76 7.61
C SER A 6 -4.74 7.57 8.21
N THR A 7 -4.45 8.71 8.85
CA THR A 7 -5.47 9.58 9.45
C THR A 7 -6.42 10.14 8.39
N ARG A 8 -5.89 10.59 7.24
CA ARG A 8 -6.71 11.12 6.14
C ARG A 8 -7.59 10.05 5.53
N LEU A 9 -7.03 8.88 5.20
CA LEU A 9 -7.80 7.76 4.66
C LEU A 9 -8.89 7.31 5.63
N GLN A 10 -8.60 7.21 6.92
CA GLN A 10 -9.61 6.87 7.93
C GLN A 10 -10.77 7.88 7.91
N SER A 11 -10.48 9.18 7.90
CA SER A 11 -11.52 10.21 7.85
C SER A 11 -12.38 10.19 6.58
N ILE A 12 -11.82 9.77 5.45
CA ILE A 12 -12.54 9.63 4.18
C ILE A 12 -13.49 8.43 4.28
N PHE A 13 -13.00 7.31 4.81
CA PHE A 13 -13.77 6.08 4.95
C PHE A 13 -14.86 6.18 6.01
N ASP A 14 -14.63 6.88 7.12
CA ASP A 14 -15.65 7.11 8.15
C ASP A 14 -16.83 7.92 7.59
N ARG A 15 -16.54 8.96 6.78
CA ARG A 15 -17.56 9.74 6.08
C ARG A 15 -18.31 8.92 5.03
N LEU A 16 -17.60 8.05 4.32
CA LEU A 16 -18.20 7.14 3.34
C LEU A 16 -19.10 6.11 4.01
N GLY A 17 -18.68 5.54 5.15
CA GLY A 17 -19.41 4.55 5.93
C GLY A 17 -20.64 5.10 6.66
N GLY A 18 -20.65 6.39 7.01
CA GLY A 18 -21.81 7.08 7.57
C GLY A 18 -22.95 7.30 6.58
N ARG A 19 -22.74 7.08 5.27
CA ARG A 19 -23.76 7.24 4.23
C ARG A 19 -24.51 5.92 4.04
N GLY A 20 -25.81 5.89 4.33
CA GLY A 20 -26.64 4.68 4.26
C GLY A 20 -26.77 4.04 2.86
N ARG A 21 -26.60 4.83 1.79
CA ARG A 21 -26.54 4.35 0.40
C ARG A 21 -25.44 5.10 -0.34
N LEU A 22 -24.60 4.36 -1.07
CA LEU A 22 -23.60 4.96 -1.94
C LEU A 22 -24.19 5.33 -3.29
N THR A 23 -23.84 6.52 -3.75
CA THR A 23 -24.08 7.01 -5.11
C THR A 23 -22.74 7.10 -5.82
N GLU A 24 -22.77 7.10 -7.15
CA GLU A 24 -21.58 7.31 -7.98
C GLU A 24 -20.85 8.61 -7.60
N GLU A 25 -21.59 9.70 -7.36
CA GLU A 25 -21.06 10.98 -6.92
C GLU A 25 -20.30 10.87 -5.59
N ASN A 26 -20.86 10.15 -4.62
CA ASN A 26 -20.21 9.94 -3.31
C ASN A 26 -18.89 9.16 -3.45
N ILE A 27 -18.82 8.20 -4.37
CA ILE A 27 -17.60 7.44 -4.65
C ILE A 27 -16.57 8.36 -5.32
N GLN A 28 -16.97 9.14 -6.33
CA GLN A 28 -16.06 10.05 -7.00
C GLN A 28 -15.50 11.15 -6.08
N GLU A 29 -16.30 11.69 -5.18
CA GLU A 29 -15.88 12.62 -4.14
C GLU A 29 -14.79 11.97 -3.25
N ALA A 30 -15.04 10.77 -2.73
CA ALA A 30 -14.08 10.06 -1.91
C ALA A 30 -12.78 9.74 -2.65
N LEU A 31 -12.85 9.31 -3.91
CA LEU A 31 -11.66 9.05 -4.74
C LEU A 31 -10.84 10.32 -5.01
N ARG A 32 -11.50 11.48 -5.12
CA ARG A 32 -10.82 12.77 -5.24
C ARG A 32 -10.06 13.11 -3.97
N GLU A 33 -10.62 12.84 -2.79
CA GLU A 33 -9.93 13.04 -1.53
C GLU A 33 -8.75 12.07 -1.34
N VAL A 34 -8.93 10.80 -1.70
CA VAL A 34 -7.84 9.79 -1.69
C VAL A 34 -6.69 10.24 -2.60
N ARG A 35 -7.01 10.77 -3.78
CA ARG A 35 -6.00 11.33 -4.69
C ARG A 35 -5.19 12.44 -4.04
N VAL A 36 -5.85 13.39 -3.37
CA VAL A 36 -5.17 14.50 -2.68
C VAL A 36 -4.28 13.97 -1.57
N ALA A 37 -4.79 13.05 -0.74
CA ALA A 37 -4.05 12.46 0.36
C ALA A 37 -2.78 11.71 -0.11
N LEU A 38 -2.86 10.99 -1.24
CA LEU A 38 -1.69 10.32 -1.82
C LEU A 38 -0.66 11.30 -2.38
N LEU A 39 -1.10 12.39 -3.01
CA LEU A 39 -0.18 13.43 -3.52
C LEU A 39 0.53 14.17 -2.40
N GLU A 40 -0.17 14.48 -1.30
CA GLU A 40 0.42 15.07 -0.10
C GLU A 40 1.40 14.12 0.62
N ALA A 41 1.28 12.82 0.40
CA ALA A 41 2.18 11.79 0.93
C ALA A 41 3.40 11.53 0.01
N ASP A 42 3.74 12.47 -0.86
CA ASP A 42 4.86 12.40 -1.81
C ASP A 42 4.79 11.23 -2.81
N VAL A 43 3.58 10.72 -3.09
CA VAL A 43 3.40 9.68 -4.13
C VAL A 43 3.41 10.32 -5.52
N ASN A 44 4.16 9.73 -6.44
CA ASN A 44 4.28 10.25 -7.81
C ASN A 44 2.91 10.37 -8.50
N PHE A 45 2.64 11.53 -9.12
CA PHE A 45 1.38 11.80 -9.80
C PHE A 45 0.93 10.72 -10.79
N LYS A 46 1.86 10.14 -11.56
CA LYS A 46 1.53 9.08 -12.53
C LYS A 46 1.00 7.82 -11.83
N VAL A 47 1.60 7.50 -10.68
CA VAL A 47 1.18 6.38 -9.83
C VAL A 47 -0.20 6.65 -9.23
N VAL A 48 -0.40 7.85 -8.67
CA VAL A 48 -1.70 8.23 -8.08
C VAL A 48 -2.81 8.21 -9.14
N ARG A 49 -2.56 8.76 -10.34
CA ARG A 49 -3.54 8.74 -11.43
C ARG A 49 -3.95 7.31 -11.79
N ALA A 50 -2.96 6.45 -12.05
CA ALA A 50 -3.21 5.06 -12.42
C ALA A 50 -3.93 4.29 -11.29
N PHE A 51 -3.57 4.55 -10.04
CA PHE A 51 -4.23 3.98 -8.86
C PHE A 51 -5.71 4.36 -8.82
N VAL A 52 -6.03 5.66 -8.90
CA VAL A 52 -7.42 6.16 -8.83
C VAL A 52 -8.27 5.63 -9.99
N ASP A 53 -7.71 5.57 -11.20
CA ASP A 53 -8.41 5.05 -12.37
C ASP A 53 -8.80 3.57 -12.17
N ARG A 54 -7.88 2.74 -11.65
CA ARG A 54 -8.16 1.32 -11.35
C ARG A 54 -9.16 1.13 -10.21
N VAL A 55 -9.06 1.93 -9.14
CA VAL A 55 -10.05 1.89 -8.05
C VAL A 55 -11.43 2.28 -8.56
N ARG A 56 -11.54 3.32 -9.39
CA ARG A 56 -12.82 3.75 -9.97
C ARG A 56 -13.46 2.61 -10.79
N GLU A 57 -12.71 2.00 -11.70
CA GLU A 57 -13.22 0.88 -12.50
C GLU A 57 -13.71 -0.28 -11.63
N LYS A 58 -12.96 -0.65 -10.59
CA LYS A 58 -13.32 -1.75 -9.68
C LYS A 58 -14.50 -1.39 -8.74
N ALA A 59 -14.61 -0.14 -8.30
CA ALA A 59 -15.66 0.32 -7.39
C ALA A 59 -17.02 0.51 -8.08
N VAL A 60 -17.02 0.84 -9.38
CA VAL A 60 -18.24 1.05 -10.18
C VAL A 60 -18.66 -0.23 -10.92
N GLY A 61 -17.68 -1.03 -11.38
CA GLY A 61 -17.91 -2.19 -12.24
C GLY A 61 -18.11 -3.53 -11.53
N GLN A 62 -17.78 -3.65 -10.23
CA GLN A 62 -18.09 -4.87 -9.50
C GLN A 62 -19.50 -4.79 -8.94
N ASP A 63 -20.35 -5.75 -9.33
CA ASP A 63 -21.51 -6.15 -8.55
C ASP A 63 -21.10 -6.27 -7.09
N VAL A 64 -21.64 -5.38 -6.26
CA VAL A 64 -21.37 -5.29 -4.83
C VAL A 64 -21.57 -6.69 -4.24
N LEU A 65 -20.48 -7.32 -3.79
CA LEU A 65 -20.52 -8.65 -3.22
C LEU A 65 -21.55 -8.65 -2.07
N ARG A 66 -22.48 -9.61 -2.12
CA ARG A 66 -23.72 -9.65 -1.30
C ARG A 66 -23.52 -9.65 0.23
N SER A 67 -22.29 -9.75 0.73
CA SER A 67 -22.00 -9.87 2.16
C SER A 67 -21.46 -8.61 2.83
N LEU A 68 -21.11 -7.55 2.08
CA LEU A 68 -20.52 -6.32 2.62
C LEU A 68 -21.40 -5.11 2.33
N THR A 69 -21.32 -4.10 3.21
CA THR A 69 -21.95 -2.80 2.90
C THR A 69 -21.21 -2.18 1.71
N PRO A 70 -21.89 -1.37 0.88
CA PRO A 70 -21.24 -0.69 -0.24
C PRO A 70 -19.99 0.10 0.17
N ALA A 71 -20.01 0.74 1.35
CA ALA A 71 -18.85 1.46 1.89
C ALA A 71 -17.67 0.53 2.20
N GLN A 72 -17.93 -0.61 2.84
CA GLN A 72 -16.90 -1.63 3.10
C GLN A 72 -16.31 -2.21 1.82
N GLN A 73 -17.12 -2.35 0.76
CA GLN A 73 -16.64 -2.80 -0.54
C GLN A 73 -15.65 -1.79 -1.15
N VAL A 74 -15.95 -0.49 -1.10
CA VAL A 74 -15.03 0.55 -1.58
C VAL A 74 -13.73 0.56 -0.77
N VAL A 75 -13.81 0.46 0.56
CA VAL A 75 -12.63 0.36 1.42
C VAL A 75 -11.76 -0.84 1.03
N LYS A 76 -12.38 -2.00 0.78
CA LYS A 76 -11.69 -3.20 0.32
C LYS A 76 -10.99 -2.99 -1.02
N VAL A 77 -11.68 -2.42 -2.01
CA VAL A 77 -11.08 -2.14 -3.32
C VAL A 77 -9.86 -1.23 -3.19
N VAL A 78 -9.95 -0.17 -2.38
CA VAL A 78 -8.83 0.75 -2.13
C VAL A 78 -7.68 0.02 -1.42
N HIS A 79 -7.97 -0.79 -0.41
CA HIS A 79 -6.98 -1.58 0.32
C HIS A 79 -6.24 -2.55 -0.59
N ASP A 80 -6.98 -3.35 -1.37
CA ASP A 80 -6.40 -4.37 -2.25
C ASP A 80 -5.50 -3.71 -3.31
N GLU A 81 -5.91 -2.55 -3.82
CA GLU A 81 -5.11 -1.77 -4.76
C GLU A 81 -3.85 -1.16 -4.11
N LEU A 82 -3.92 -0.77 -2.83
CA LEU A 82 -2.74 -0.30 -2.07
C LEU A 82 -1.76 -1.44 -1.83
N VAL A 83 -2.25 -2.64 -1.51
CA VAL A 83 -1.41 -3.84 -1.34
C VAL A 83 -0.70 -4.16 -2.65
N GLU A 84 -1.42 -4.17 -3.77
CA GLU A 84 -0.83 -4.43 -5.08
C GLU A 84 0.20 -3.36 -5.47
N LEU A 85 -0.10 -2.09 -5.19
CA LEU A 85 0.83 -0.98 -5.42
C LEU A 85 2.14 -1.11 -4.62
N LEU A 86 2.06 -1.58 -3.38
CA LEU A 86 3.22 -1.70 -2.47
C LEU A 86 4.04 -3.00 -2.68
N GLY A 87 3.74 -3.77 -3.73
CA GLY A 87 4.50 -4.96 -4.10
C GLY A 87 3.79 -6.28 -3.78
N GLY A 88 2.51 -6.23 -3.42
CA GLY A 88 1.68 -7.42 -3.21
C GLY A 88 2.13 -8.26 -2.03
N SER A 89 2.56 -9.50 -2.30
CA SER A 89 3.01 -10.44 -1.27
C SER A 89 4.42 -10.12 -0.77
N GLY A 90 4.66 -10.30 0.53
CA GLY A 90 5.98 -10.13 1.12
C GLY A 90 7.00 -11.10 0.53
N HIS A 91 8.08 -10.57 -0.05
CA HIS A 91 9.18 -11.37 -0.58
C HIS A 91 10.26 -11.56 0.48
N ARG A 92 10.65 -12.81 0.73
CA ARG A 92 11.83 -13.12 1.56
C ARG A 92 13.06 -13.24 0.66
N LEU A 93 14.21 -12.86 1.19
CA LEU A 93 15.49 -13.12 0.54
C LEU A 93 15.72 -14.64 0.51
N ALA A 94 15.79 -15.20 -0.69
CA ALA A 94 16.07 -16.62 -0.88
C ALA A 94 17.57 -16.87 -0.69
N PRO A 95 17.98 -17.88 0.11
CA PRO A 95 19.38 -18.27 0.19
C PRO A 95 19.85 -18.86 -1.14
N ALA A 96 21.14 -18.72 -1.43
CA ALA A 96 21.77 -19.39 -2.57
C ALA A 96 21.66 -20.92 -2.43
N SER A 97 21.54 -21.62 -3.56
CA SER A 97 21.48 -23.09 -3.57
C SER A 97 22.75 -23.74 -3.03
N HIS A 98 23.90 -23.08 -3.17
CA HIS A 98 25.19 -23.49 -2.63
C HIS A 98 25.80 -22.32 -1.85
N PRO A 99 26.12 -22.47 -0.55
CA PRO A 99 26.78 -21.43 0.22
C PRO A 99 28.15 -21.02 -0.35
N PRO A 100 28.58 -19.76 -0.17
CA PRO A 100 27.92 -18.69 0.59
C PRO A 100 26.84 -17.92 -0.21
N THR A 101 25.85 -17.37 0.50
CA THR A 101 24.91 -16.39 -0.09
C THR A 101 25.52 -15.00 -0.03
N VAL A 102 25.79 -14.39 -1.18
CA VAL A 102 26.35 -13.03 -1.26
C VAL A 102 25.23 -12.03 -1.55
N ILE A 103 25.08 -11.01 -0.69
CA ILE A 103 24.05 -9.97 -0.82
C ILE A 103 24.73 -8.61 -1.06
N MET A 104 24.40 -7.95 -2.17
CA MET A 104 24.88 -6.60 -2.47
C MET A 104 23.79 -5.56 -2.16
N LEU A 105 24.13 -4.56 -1.34
CA LEU A 105 23.22 -3.45 -1.02
C LEU A 105 23.56 -2.22 -1.88
N ILE A 106 22.61 -1.79 -2.70
CA ILE A 106 22.76 -0.67 -3.64
C ILE A 106 21.67 0.37 -3.35
N GLY A 107 21.95 1.65 -3.59
CA GLY A 107 21.03 2.75 -3.30
C GLY A 107 21.73 4.10 -3.20
N LEU A 108 20.95 5.17 -3.17
CA LEU A 108 21.43 6.55 -3.12
C LEU A 108 22.19 6.87 -1.81
N GLN A 109 22.99 7.94 -1.82
CA GLN A 109 23.65 8.41 -0.59
C GLN A 109 22.59 8.77 0.46
N GLY A 110 22.83 8.41 1.72
CA GLY A 110 21.86 8.62 2.79
C GLY A 110 20.66 7.65 2.80
N SER A 111 20.54 6.70 1.86
CA SER A 111 19.43 5.74 1.83
C SER A 111 19.49 4.64 2.91
N GLY A 112 20.45 4.73 3.84
CA GLY A 112 20.58 3.80 4.97
C GLY A 112 21.29 2.48 4.68
N LYS A 113 21.97 2.30 3.54
CA LYS A 113 22.63 1.03 3.15
C LYS A 113 23.49 0.40 4.25
N THR A 114 24.41 1.15 4.85
CA THR A 114 25.32 0.66 5.90
C THR A 114 24.56 0.24 7.16
N THR A 115 23.55 1.03 7.56
CA THR A 115 22.69 0.71 8.70
C THR A 115 21.84 -0.52 8.42
N THR A 116 21.32 -0.65 7.20
CA THR A 116 20.56 -1.83 6.76
C THR A 116 21.45 -3.07 6.74
N ALA A 117 22.71 -2.98 6.32
CA ALA A 117 23.68 -4.08 6.38
C ALA A 117 23.83 -4.63 7.80
N ALA A 118 24.07 -3.74 8.78
CA ALA A 118 24.22 -4.14 10.19
C ALA A 118 22.91 -4.73 10.76
N LYS A 119 21.76 -4.14 10.43
CA LYS A 119 20.45 -4.67 10.84
C LYS A 119 20.19 -6.05 10.25
N LEU A 120 20.52 -6.25 8.98
CA LEU A 120 20.34 -7.52 8.26
C LEU A 120 21.26 -8.60 8.83
N ALA A 121 22.53 -8.29 9.07
CA ALA A 121 23.48 -9.19 9.72
C ALA A 121 22.96 -9.63 11.10
N ARG A 122 22.57 -8.67 11.97
CA ARG A 122 22.00 -8.99 13.29
C ARG A 122 20.72 -9.83 13.18
N TRP A 123 19.88 -9.58 12.18
CA TRP A 123 18.65 -10.34 11.97
C TRP A 123 18.93 -11.79 11.55
N TYR A 124 19.96 -12.02 10.72
CA TYR A 124 20.40 -13.37 10.33
C TYR A 124 21.14 -14.10 11.46
N THR A 125 21.98 -13.41 12.25
CA THR A 125 22.59 -14.00 13.45
C THR A 125 21.54 -14.49 14.44
N LYS A 126 20.46 -13.73 14.64
CA LYS A 126 19.33 -14.15 15.49
C LYS A 126 18.59 -15.39 14.96
N GLN A 127 18.71 -15.69 13.67
CA GLN A 127 18.18 -16.90 13.05
C GLN A 127 19.18 -18.05 13.03
N GLY A 128 20.35 -17.91 13.67
CA GLY A 128 21.38 -18.94 13.73
C GLY A 128 22.30 -19.00 12.51
N GLN A 129 22.26 -17.99 11.62
CA GLN A 129 23.22 -17.90 10.51
C GLN A 129 24.51 -17.20 10.92
N HIS A 130 25.56 -17.35 10.11
CA HIS A 130 26.88 -16.73 10.28
C HIS A 130 27.18 -15.71 9.16
N PRO A 131 26.49 -14.54 9.15
CA PRO A 131 26.66 -13.48 8.16
C PRO A 131 27.88 -12.59 8.39
#